data_AF-A0A965EWQ6-F1
#
_entry.id   AF-A0A965EWQ6-F1
#
_cell.length_a   1.000
_cell.length_b   1.000
_cell.length_c   1.000
_cell.angle_alpha   90.00
_cell.angle_beta   90.00
_cell.angle_gamma   90.00
#
_symmetry.space_group_name_H-M   'P 1'
#
loop_
_entity.id
_entity.type
_entity.pdbx_description
1 polymer ?
#
loop_
_entity_poly.entity_id
_entity_poly.type
_entity_poly.pdbx_seq_one_letter_code
_entity_poly.pdbx_strand_id
1 'polypeptide(L)'
;MVRVENIVFANGIWRGLATFSKTAPRDAQIYVTFHGDRIDGVTIDAGPSKSEKIIEFPIPSAAIGDGVHTLLIMVDGLPDPVSRCPGATRLPMI
;
A
#
# COMPACT_ATOMS: atom_id res chain seq x y z
N MET A 1 1.04 -11.54 5.82
CA MET A 1 2.48 -11.29 5.68
C MET A 1 2.76 -10.91 4.24
N VAL A 2 3.50 -9.82 4.01
CA VAL A 2 3.90 -9.37 2.67
C VAL A 2 5.40 -9.59 2.55
N ARG A 3 5.84 -10.19 1.46
CA ARG A 3 7.25 -10.38 1.10
C ARG A 3 7.55 -9.49 -0.10
N VAL A 4 8.69 -8.81 -0.10
CA VAL A 4 9.16 -8.03 -1.24
C VAL A 4 10.44 -8.65 -1.76
N GLU A 5 10.51 -8.85 -3.07
CA GLU A 5 11.64 -9.43 -3.79
C GLU A 5 11.86 -8.74 -5.15
N ASN A 6 12.93 -9.11 -5.86
CA ASN A 6 13.27 -8.53 -7.18
C ASN A 6 13.33 -7.00 -7.17
N ILE A 7 13.99 -6.43 -6.17
CA ILE A 7 14.08 -4.98 -5.97
C ILE A 7 15.07 -4.39 -6.98
N VAL A 8 14.62 -3.39 -7.73
CA VAL A 8 15.44 -2.62 -8.65
C VAL A 8 15.29 -1.14 -8.31
N PHE A 9 16.43 -0.45 -8.25
CA PHE A 9 16.47 1.00 -8.15
C PHE A 9 17.20 1.54 -9.37
N ALA A 10 16.51 2.31 -10.21
CA ALA A 10 17.06 2.87 -11.43
C ALA A 10 16.44 4.23 -11.72
N ASN A 11 17.27 5.22 -12.07
CA ASN A 11 16.83 6.57 -12.44
C ASN A 11 15.90 7.24 -11.41
N GLY A 12 16.14 7.01 -10.12
CA GLY A 12 15.30 7.56 -9.05
C GLY A 12 13.95 6.84 -8.87
N ILE A 13 13.70 5.77 -9.62
CA ILE A 13 12.50 4.93 -9.48
C ILE A 13 12.87 3.67 -8.69
N TRP A 14 12.08 3.38 -7.67
CA TRP A 14 12.10 2.10 -6.98
C TRP A 14 11.04 1.20 -7.56
N ARG A 15 11.41 -0.06 -7.81
CA ARG A 15 10.51 -1.11 -8.27
C ARG A 15 10.76 -2.37 -7.47
N GLY A 16 9.68 -3.04 -7.07
CA GLY A 16 9.76 -4.33 -6.38
C GLY A 16 8.54 -5.20 -6.63
N LEU A 17 8.74 -6.51 -6.54
CA LEU A 17 7.67 -7.49 -6.57
C LEU A 17 7.19 -7.77 -5.15
N ALA A 18 5.96 -7.40 -4.85
CA ALA A 18 5.31 -7.68 -3.57
C ALA A 18 4.42 -8.92 -3.68
N THR A 19 4.73 -9.92 -2.86
CA THR A 19 4.02 -11.19 -2.76
C THR A 19 3.21 -11.22 -1.46
N PHE A 20 1.89 -11.34 -1.58
CA PHE A 20 0.93 -11.29 -0.48
C PHE A 20 0.55 -12.72 -0.05
N SER A 21 0.68 -13.02 1.25
CA SER A 21 0.39 -14.36 1.79
C SER A 21 -1.10 -14.76 1.71
N LYS A 22 -1.99 -13.79 1.57
CA LYS A 22 -3.41 -13.97 1.25
C LYS A 22 -3.68 -13.16 0.00
N THR A 23 -4.61 -13.58 -0.85
CA THR A 23 -5.06 -12.77 -1.99
C THR A 23 -5.38 -11.38 -1.47
N ALA A 24 -4.56 -10.39 -1.79
CA ALA A 24 -4.87 -9.01 -1.47
C ALA A 24 -6.24 -8.73 -2.08
N PRO A 25 -7.19 -8.16 -1.33
CA PRO A 25 -8.44 -7.70 -1.91
C PRO A 25 -8.14 -6.90 -3.18
N ARG A 26 -8.92 -7.10 -4.25
CA ARG A 26 -8.68 -6.42 -5.53
C ARG A 26 -8.69 -4.89 -5.38
N ASP A 27 -9.33 -4.43 -4.32
CA ASP A 27 -9.55 -3.08 -3.83
C ASP A 27 -8.61 -2.62 -2.71
N ALA A 28 -7.62 -3.44 -2.32
CA ALA A 28 -6.64 -3.03 -1.32
C ALA A 28 -5.87 -1.80 -1.81
N GLN A 29 -5.89 -0.73 -1.02
CA GLN A 29 -5.11 0.46 -1.31
C GLN A 29 -3.69 0.25 -0.81
N ILE A 30 -2.72 0.26 -1.73
CA ILE A 30 -1.30 0.25 -1.38
C ILE A 30 -0.79 1.68 -1.50
N TYR A 31 -0.10 2.14 -0.46
CA TYR A 31 0.55 3.45 -0.45
C TYR A 31 1.90 3.34 0.24
N VAL A 32 2.78 4.26 -0.12
CA VAL A 32 4.15 4.29 0.38
C VAL A 32 4.35 5.58 1.15
N THR A 33 4.99 5.50 2.31
CA THR A 33 5.38 6.68 3.07
C THR A 33 6.88 6.75 3.26
N PHE A 34 7.40 7.97 3.27
CA PHE A 34 8.76 8.32 3.63
C PHE A 34 8.72 9.28 4.82
N HIS A 35 9.29 8.89 5.95
CA HIS A 35 9.27 9.66 7.20
C HIS A 35 7.85 10.06 7.68
N GLY A 36 6.82 9.28 7.31
CA GLY A 36 5.42 9.55 7.64
C GLY A 36 4.64 10.27 6.54
N ASP A 37 5.33 10.87 5.57
CA ASP A 37 4.69 11.56 4.45
C ASP A 37 4.40 10.60 3.30
N ARG A 38 3.19 10.72 2.72
CA ARG A 38 2.78 9.88 1.59
C ARG A 38 3.54 10.29 0.33
N ILE A 39 4.11 9.30 -0.35
CA ILE A 39 4.79 9.48 -1.63
C ILE A 39 3.73 9.39 -2.73
N ASP A 40 3.71 10.41 -3.58
CA ASP A 40 2.87 10.43 -4.77
C ASP A 40 3.50 9.65 -5.93
N GLY A 41 2.69 9.28 -6.93
CA GLY A 41 3.18 8.55 -8.10
C GLY A 41 3.45 7.06 -7.86
N VAL A 42 2.90 6.48 -6.78
CA VAL A 42 2.90 5.03 -6.57
C VAL A 42 1.99 4.38 -7.61
N THR A 43 2.54 3.46 -8.38
CA THR A 43 1.83 2.64 -9.36
C THR A 43 1.86 1.18 -8.92
N ILE A 44 0.76 0.47 -9.18
CA ILE A 44 0.55 -0.91 -8.75
C ILE A 44 0.07 -1.71 -9.95
N ASP A 45 0.95 -2.54 -10.49
CA ASP A 45 0.65 -3.41 -11.62
C ASP A 45 0.42 -4.85 -11.17
N ALA A 46 -0.28 -5.61 -12.03
CA ALA A 46 -0.44 -7.04 -11.82
C ALA A 46 0.91 -7.75 -11.96
N GLY A 47 1.25 -8.56 -10.96
CA GLY A 47 2.41 -9.44 -11.04
C GLY A 47 2.12 -10.73 -11.82
N PRO A 48 3.13 -11.61 -11.90
CA PRO A 48 3.00 -12.93 -12.55
C PRO A 48 1.91 -13.82 -11.95
N SER A 49 1.65 -13.71 -10.64
CA SER A 49 0.58 -14.44 -9.95
C SER A 49 -0.52 -13.54 -9.37
N LYS A 50 -1.68 -14.14 -9.03
CA LYS A 50 -2.81 -13.42 -8.40
C LYS A 50 -2.48 -12.84 -7.02
N SER A 51 -1.45 -13.39 -6.37
CA SER A 51 -0.93 -12.94 -5.08
C SER A 51 0.27 -11.99 -5.23
N GLU A 52 0.65 -11.64 -6.45
CA GLU A 52 1.80 -10.79 -6.73
C GLU A 52 1.37 -9.46 -7.32
N LYS A 53 2.04 -8.39 -6.89
CA LYS A 53 1.92 -7.05 -7.44
C LYS A 53 3.29 -6.47 -7.69
N ILE A 54 3.44 -5.78 -8.80
CA ILE A 54 4.62 -4.96 -9.06
C ILE A 54 4.30 -3.57 -8.52
N ILE A 55 5.12 -3.09 -7.59
CA ILE A 55 4.99 -1.77 -6.99
C ILE A 55 6.13 -0.92 -7.54
N GLU A 56 5.79 0.24 -8.08
CA GLU A 56 6.76 1.20 -8.60
C GLU A 56 6.44 2.61 -8.09
N PHE A 57 7.45 3.33 -7.60
CA PHE A 57 7.29 4.71 -7.13
C PHE A 57 8.58 5.52 -7.24
N PRO A 58 8.48 6.85 -7.41
CA PRO A 58 9.64 7.72 -7.36
C PRO A 58 10.21 7.79 -5.95
N ILE A 59 11.52 7.66 -5.81
CA ILE A 59 12.22 7.93 -4.56
C ILE A 59 12.28 9.45 -4.36
N PRO A 60 11.78 9.98 -3.23
CA PRO A 60 11.88 11.39 -2.92
C PRO A 60 13.32 11.86 -3.00
N SER A 61 13.58 13.04 -3.57
CA SER A 61 14.94 13.59 -3.65
C SER A 61 15.60 13.73 -2.27
N ALA A 62 14.81 13.97 -1.23
CA ALA A 62 15.27 13.99 0.16
C ALA A 62 15.77 12.63 0.68
N ALA A 63 15.41 11.53 0.02
CA ALA A 63 15.93 10.18 0.27
C ALA A 63 17.11 9.82 -0.66
N ILE A 64 17.46 10.69 -1.61
CA ILE A 64 18.62 10.54 -2.49
C ILE A 64 19.79 11.31 -1.85
N GLY A 65 20.57 10.63 -1.02
CA GLY A 65 21.70 11.22 -0.28
C GLY A 65 22.46 10.19 0.55
N ASP A 66 23.48 10.63 1.29
CA ASP A 66 24.24 9.77 2.20
C ASP A 66 23.39 9.37 3.41
N GLY A 67 23.11 8.07 3.53
CA GLY A 67 22.38 7.51 4.66
C GLY A 67 21.58 6.26 4.30
N VAL A 68 21.03 5.62 5.33
CA VAL A 68 20.03 4.56 5.16
C VAL A 68 18.67 5.18 5.41
N HIS A 69 17.82 5.17 4.39
CA HIS A 69 16.45 5.64 4.46
C HIS A 69 15.47 4.47 4.49
N THR A 70 14.47 4.57 5.35
CA THR A 70 13.40 3.57 5.46
C THR A 70 12.14 4.10 4.79
N LEU A 71 11.62 3.35 3.83
CA LEU A 71 10.33 3.59 3.20
C LEU A 71 9.35 2.50 3.63
N LEU A 72 8.13 2.89 3.98
CA LEU A 72 7.12 1.97 4.49
C LEU A 72 6.06 1.75 3.42
N ILE A 73 5.89 0.50 3.00
CA ILE A 73 4.81 0.09 2.10
C ILE A 73 3.66 -0.41 2.97
N MET A 74 2.54 0.30 2.93
CA MET A 74 1.33 -0.02 3.66
C MET A 74 0.25 -0.53 2.72
N VAL A 75 -0.59 -1.42 3.24
CA VAL A 75 -1.64 -2.11 2.49
C VAL A 75 -2.92 -1.96 3.30
N ASP A 76 -3.74 -0.99 2.94
CA ASP A 76 -5.06 -0.82 3.53
C ASP A 76 -6.02 -1.77 2.82
N GLY A 77 -6.40 -2.82 3.55
CA GLY A 77 -7.25 -3.90 3.08
C GLY A 77 -8.16 -4.44 4.17
N LEU A 78 -8.56 -3.60 5.13
CA LEU A 78 -9.69 -3.92 6.00
C LEU A 78 -10.92 -3.19 5.45
N PRO A 79 -11.96 -3.91 4.97
CA PRO A 79 -13.30 -3.43 5.24
C PRO A 79 -13.43 -3.47 6.76
N ASP A 80 -13.34 -2.32 7.43
CA ASP A 80 -13.81 -2.24 8.81
C ASP A 80 -15.31 -2.56 8.81
N PRO A 81 -15.78 -3.65 9.45
CA PRO A 81 -17.22 -3.84 9.65
C PRO A 81 -17.80 -2.86 10.70
N VAL A 82 -17.01 -1.92 11.24
CA VAL A 82 -17.38 -1.11 12.41
C VAL A 82 -18.29 0.09 12.06
N SER A 83 -18.66 0.31 10.80
CA SER A 83 -19.67 1.32 10.43
C SER A 83 -21.10 0.78 10.23
N ARG A 84 -21.40 -0.48 10.58
CA ARG A 84 -22.78 -0.86 10.89
C ARG A 84 -23.02 -0.63 12.38
N CYS A 85 -23.60 0.50 12.75
CA CYS A 85 -24.46 0.56 13.93
C CYS A 85 -25.76 -0.17 13.58
N PRO A 86 -26.07 -1.37 14.11
CA PRO A 86 -27.40 -1.92 14.04
C PRO A 86 -28.13 -1.41 15.28
N GLY A 87 -28.72 -0.21 15.22
CA GLY A 87 -29.39 0.30 16.43
C GLY A 87 -30.02 1.68 16.38
N ALA A 88 -29.86 2.48 15.33
CA ALA A 88 -30.59 3.74 15.21
C ALA A 88 -31.98 3.53 14.59
N THR A 89 -32.81 2.68 15.19
CA THR A 89 -34.26 2.74 14.97
C THR A 89 -34.75 4.00 15.66
N ARG A 90 -34.89 5.11 14.90
CA ARG A 90 -35.74 6.23 15.33
C ARG A 90 -37.16 5.67 15.44
N LEU A 91 -37.63 5.45 16.66
CA LEU A 91 -39.06 5.33 16.92
C LEU A 91 -39.73 6.65 16.52
N PRO A 92 -40.80 6.64 15.71
CA PRO A 92 -41.65 7.80 15.62
C PRO A 92 -42.35 7.99 16.97
N MET A 93 -42.17 9.18 17.55
CA MET A 93 -43.06 9.68 18.61
C MET A 93 -44.48 9.74 18.04
N ILE A 94 -45.39 8.99 18.66
CA ILE A 94 -46.84 9.20 18.59
C ILE A 94 -47.33 9.29 20.03
#